data_AF-A0A2X3JH38-F1
#
_entry.id   AF-A0A2X3JH38-F1
#
_cell.length_a   1.000
_cell.length_b   1.000
_cell.length_c   1.000
_cell.angle_alpha   90.00
_cell.angle_beta   90.00
_cell.angle_gamma   90.00
#
_symmetry.space_group_name_H-M   'P 1'
#
loop_
_entity.id
_entity.type
_entity.pdbx_description
1 polymer ?
#
loop_
_entity_poly.entity_id
_entity_poly.type
_entity_poly.pdbx_seq_one_letter_code
_entity_poly.pdbx_strand_id
1 'polypeptide(L)'
;MMTLPNKTLAWDVAAQCFLNSLVRETSDWRLTDSHPAGTHYPPGRTAGAPLQSGLFLPTQHHRFEFPARLVNATGSQPIDFATLSQLIIDKLQHQQMLPATGCEAFYQRVMESHAHTQQAIEARHDWNGLREKALNFGEAEQALLVGHAFHPAPKSHEPFNQQEAERYLPDFAPHFPLRWFAVDKSYLAGESLHLNLQQRLTRFAAENAPQLLSELSDNQWLFPLHPWQAGYLLEQDWCQQLVAKGLVKD
;
A
#
# COMPACT_ATOMS: atom_id res chain seq x y z
N MET A 1 -12.81 27.72 23.70
CA MET A 1 -12.04 26.85 22.78
C MET A 1 -11.13 25.96 23.62
N MET A 2 -11.59 24.75 23.96
CA MET A 2 -10.72 23.73 24.53
C MET A 2 -10.02 23.04 23.35
N THR A 3 -8.74 23.35 23.15
CA THR A 3 -7.84 22.56 22.33
C THR A 3 -7.70 21.18 22.98
N LEU A 4 -8.29 20.17 22.36
CA LEU A 4 -8.05 18.78 22.72
C LEU A 4 -6.54 18.52 22.57
N PRO A 5 -5.86 17.95 23.59
CA PRO A 5 -4.46 17.59 23.47
C PRO A 5 -4.33 16.55 22.36
N ASN A 6 -3.38 16.76 21.43
CA ASN A 6 -2.98 15.77 20.43
C ASN A 6 -2.74 14.44 21.14
N LYS A 7 -3.69 13.51 21.05
CA LYS A 7 -3.50 12.14 21.52
C LYS A 7 -2.49 11.51 20.60
N THR A 8 -1.23 11.45 21.03
CA THR A 8 -0.26 10.53 20.46
C THR A 8 -0.89 9.13 20.59
N LEU A 9 -1.28 8.53 19.47
CA LEU A 9 -1.86 7.20 19.46
C LEU A 9 -0.81 6.25 20.05
N ALA A 10 -1.17 5.51 21.11
CA ALA A 10 -0.29 4.49 21.71
C ALA A 10 0.00 3.31 20.75
N TRP A 11 -0.64 3.30 19.58
CA TRP A 11 -0.65 2.19 18.61
C TRP A 11 -0.36 2.72 17.21
N ASP A 12 0.60 2.11 16.54
CA ASP A 12 0.98 2.42 15.17
C ASP A 12 1.08 1.12 14.37
N VAL A 13 0.01 0.82 13.63
CA VAL A 13 -0.10 -0.43 12.86
C VAL A 13 0.78 -0.43 11.62
N ALA A 14 1.15 0.74 11.09
CA ALA A 14 2.05 0.85 9.96
C ALA A 14 3.50 0.58 10.40
N ALA A 15 3.94 1.21 11.49
CA ALA A 15 5.24 0.93 12.10
C ALA A 15 5.36 -0.53 12.53
N GLN A 16 4.25 -1.14 12.97
CA GLN A 16 4.23 -2.56 13.33
C GLN A 16 4.61 -3.49 12.17
N CYS A 17 4.20 -3.19 10.93
CA CYS A 17 4.56 -3.97 9.75
C CYS A 17 6.08 -3.98 9.51
N PHE A 18 6.69 -2.79 9.59
CA PHE A 18 8.14 -2.62 9.48
C PHE A 18 8.90 -3.40 10.54
N LEU A 19 8.50 -3.25 11.80
CA LEU A 19 9.19 -3.90 12.91
C LEU A 19 8.97 -5.42 12.94
N ASN A 20 7.76 -5.90 12.61
CA ASN A 20 7.47 -7.34 12.56
C ASN A 20 8.22 -8.03 11.43
N SER A 21 8.33 -7.40 10.25
CA SER A 21 9.17 -7.88 9.15
C SER A 21 10.62 -8.00 9.59
N LEU A 22 11.19 -6.93 10.18
CA LEU A 22 12.56 -6.93 10.65
C LEU A 22 12.84 -8.01 11.71
N VAL A 23 11.98 -8.14 12.72
CA VAL A 23 12.15 -9.13 13.82
C VAL A 23 12.06 -10.55 13.29
N ARG A 24 11.21 -10.80 12.28
CA ARG A 24 11.09 -12.13 11.66
C ARG A 24 12.33 -12.51 10.85
N GLU A 25 12.91 -11.54 10.14
CA GLU A 25 14.01 -11.79 9.20
C GLU A 25 15.40 -11.69 9.84
N THR A 26 15.48 -11.32 11.12
CA THR A 26 16.75 -11.15 11.84
C THR A 26 16.79 -11.96 13.13
N SER A 27 17.99 -12.32 13.57
CA SER A 27 18.25 -12.91 14.90
C SER A 27 18.93 -11.93 15.85
N ASP A 28 19.21 -10.72 15.36
CA ASP A 28 19.90 -9.67 16.10
C ASP A 28 18.88 -8.93 16.97
N TRP A 29 18.24 -9.65 17.89
CA TRP A 29 17.34 -9.13 18.91
C TRP A 29 17.26 -10.00 20.16
N ARG A 30 16.77 -9.39 21.25
CA ARG A 30 16.65 -10.01 22.57
C ARG A 30 15.37 -9.56 23.25
N LEU A 31 14.86 -10.36 24.18
CA LEU A 31 13.79 -10.02 25.11
C LEU A 31 14.42 -9.74 26.49
N THR A 32 13.86 -8.81 27.28
CA THR A 32 14.24 -8.67 28.69
C THR A 32 13.30 -9.42 29.61
N ASP A 33 13.86 -9.92 30.72
CA ASP A 33 13.12 -10.61 31.78
C ASP A 33 12.37 -9.64 32.73
N SER A 34 12.36 -8.34 32.45
CA SER A 34 11.69 -7.36 33.29
C SER A 34 10.18 -7.32 33.00
N HIS A 35 9.34 -7.30 34.03
CA HIS A 35 7.88 -7.21 33.88
C HIS A 35 7.40 -5.76 33.83
N PRO A 36 6.50 -5.39 32.89
CA PRO A 36 5.98 -6.23 31.79
C PRO A 36 7.09 -6.58 30.77
N ALA A 37 7.10 -7.84 30.31
CA ALA A 37 8.16 -8.44 29.46
C ALA A 37 8.57 -7.48 28.34
N GLY A 38 9.68 -6.80 28.54
CA GLY A 38 10.03 -5.61 27.80
C GLY A 38 11.07 -5.89 26.73
N THR A 39 10.83 -5.35 25.54
CA THR A 39 11.86 -4.89 24.61
C THR A 39 12.47 -5.92 23.68
N HIS A 40 12.29 -5.66 22.39
CA HIS A 40 13.11 -6.16 21.28
C HIS A 40 14.22 -5.13 21.02
N TYR A 41 15.46 -5.60 20.90
CA TYR A 41 16.62 -4.77 20.55
C TYR A 41 17.06 -5.09 19.13
N PRO A 42 17.44 -4.13 18.29
CA PRO A 42 18.45 -4.41 17.28
C PRO A 42 19.82 -3.97 17.84
N PRO A 43 20.71 -4.87 18.31
CA PRO A 43 22.03 -4.51 18.84
C PRO A 43 22.90 -3.71 17.86
N GLY A 44 23.35 -2.51 18.25
CA GLY A 44 24.33 -1.70 17.53
C GLY A 44 25.15 -0.85 18.51
N ARG A 45 26.44 -0.63 18.21
CA ARG A 45 27.55 -0.48 19.17
C ARG A 45 27.53 0.65 20.22
N THR A 46 26.59 1.60 20.25
CA THR A 46 26.63 2.67 21.27
C THR A 46 25.28 3.24 21.76
N ALA A 47 24.14 2.87 21.19
CA ALA A 47 22.82 3.23 21.73
C ALA A 47 21.76 2.27 21.19
N GLY A 48 21.09 1.52 22.06
CA GLY A 48 19.95 0.71 21.68
C GLY A 48 18.69 1.55 21.75
N ALA A 49 17.79 1.46 20.77
CA ALA A 49 16.45 2.02 20.89
C ALA A 49 15.48 0.96 21.43
N PRO A 50 15.27 0.84 22.75
CA PRO A 50 14.24 -0.06 23.26
C PRO A 50 12.84 0.41 22.87
N LEU A 51 12.11 -0.44 22.17
CA LEU A 51 10.65 -0.39 22.14
C LEU A 51 10.12 -0.92 23.47
N GLN A 52 9.20 -0.17 24.11
CA GLN A 52 8.52 -0.63 25.32
C GLN A 52 7.29 -1.49 24.97
N SER A 53 6.93 -2.34 25.92
CA SER A 53 6.20 -3.59 25.77
C SER A 53 4.87 -3.52 25.02
N GLY A 54 4.63 -4.51 24.18
CA GLY A 54 3.29 -5.04 23.95
C GLY A 54 3.36 -6.53 23.57
N LEU A 55 2.20 -7.12 23.27
CA LEU A 55 2.00 -8.57 23.14
C LEU A 55 3.07 -9.26 22.25
N PHE A 56 3.84 -10.18 22.84
CA PHE A 56 4.74 -11.07 22.11
C PHE A 56 3.97 -12.28 21.56
N LEU A 57 4.17 -12.59 20.28
CA LEU A 57 3.57 -13.75 19.63
C LEU A 57 4.65 -14.60 18.95
N PRO A 58 4.61 -15.95 19.08
CA PRO A 58 5.65 -16.85 18.56
C PRO A 58 5.71 -16.88 17.02
N THR A 59 4.70 -16.33 16.36
CA THR A 59 4.61 -16.17 14.89
C THR A 59 4.97 -14.77 14.42
N GLN A 60 5.62 -13.96 15.27
CA GLN A 60 6.12 -12.61 14.98
C GLN A 60 5.05 -11.56 14.67
N HIS A 61 3.78 -11.85 14.95
CA HIS A 61 2.70 -10.86 14.91
C HIS A 61 2.74 -9.99 16.18
N HIS A 62 3.88 -9.41 16.51
CA HIS A 62 4.02 -8.61 17.71
C HIS A 62 3.10 -7.39 17.67
N ARG A 63 2.84 -6.83 18.85
CA ARG A 63 2.16 -5.55 19.02
C ARG A 63 3.02 -4.72 19.96
N PHE A 64 3.62 -3.62 19.50
CA PHE A 64 4.45 -2.73 20.31
C PHE A 64 3.63 -1.55 20.84
N GLU A 65 4.07 -1.00 21.97
CA GLU A 65 3.57 0.25 22.51
C GLU A 65 4.49 1.40 22.09
N PHE A 66 3.90 2.51 21.66
CA PHE A 66 4.62 3.71 21.20
C PHE A 66 4.41 4.90 22.14
N PRO A 67 5.37 5.85 22.23
CA PRO A 67 6.58 5.97 21.40
C PRO A 67 7.69 4.98 21.79
N ALA A 68 8.53 4.64 20.81
CA ALA A 68 9.77 3.94 21.08
C ALA A 68 10.68 4.80 21.96
N ARG A 69 11.64 4.20 22.66
CA ARG A 69 12.61 4.96 23.45
C ARG A 69 14.02 4.67 22.94
N LEU A 70 14.87 5.69 22.89
CA LEU A 70 16.30 5.56 22.69
C LEU A 70 17.01 5.50 24.04
N VAL A 71 17.82 4.48 24.28
CA VAL A 71 18.61 4.30 25.50
C VAL A 71 20.09 4.46 25.20
N ASN A 72 20.72 5.34 25.98
CA ASN A 72 22.14 5.59 25.96
C ASN A 72 22.71 5.48 27.39
N ALA A 73 24.01 5.71 27.55
CA ALA A 73 24.70 5.61 28.84
C ALA A 73 24.17 6.60 29.90
N THR A 74 23.49 7.67 29.48
CA THR A 74 23.05 8.78 30.33
C THR A 74 21.54 8.77 30.63
N GLY A 75 20.75 7.91 29.99
CA GLY A 75 19.31 7.83 30.21
C GLY A 75 18.52 7.29 29.02
N SER A 76 17.22 7.56 29.04
CA SER A 76 16.25 7.11 28.04
C SER A 76 15.32 8.23 27.61
N GLN A 77 15.17 8.44 26.29
CA GLN A 77 14.30 9.46 25.72
C GLN A 77 13.35 8.87 24.67
N PRO A 78 12.10 9.33 24.55
CA PRO A 78 11.20 8.88 23.49
C PRO A 78 11.71 9.31 22.10
N ILE A 79 11.48 8.49 21.08
CA ILE A 79 11.74 8.78 19.67
C ILE A 79 10.52 8.39 18.83
N ASP A 80 10.31 9.10 17.72
CA ASP A 80 9.26 8.79 16.75
C ASP A 80 9.67 7.66 15.80
N PHE A 81 8.72 7.22 14.97
CA PHE A 81 8.95 6.15 14.00
C PHE A 81 9.99 6.54 12.95
N ALA A 82 9.98 7.80 12.49
CA ALA A 82 10.95 8.31 11.52
C ALA A 82 12.39 8.18 12.03
N THR A 83 12.64 8.62 13.26
CA THR A 83 13.97 8.50 13.89
C THR A 83 14.34 7.03 14.08
N LEU A 84 13.40 6.19 14.54
CA LEU A 84 13.65 4.77 14.76
C LEU A 84 14.01 4.03 13.46
N SER A 85 13.24 4.23 12.39
CA SER A 85 13.46 3.55 11.11
C SER A 85 14.78 4.01 10.47
N GLN A 86 15.12 5.29 10.53
CA GLN A 86 16.41 5.80 10.08
C GLN A 86 17.58 5.13 10.82
N LEU A 87 17.54 5.09 12.16
CA LEU A 87 18.59 4.46 12.96
C LEU A 87 18.78 2.96 12.63
N ILE A 88 17.68 2.24 12.36
CA ILE A 88 17.73 0.84 11.94
C ILE A 88 18.36 0.72 10.55
N ILE A 89 17.99 1.58 9.61
CA ILE A 89 18.52 1.55 8.25
C ILE A 89 20.00 1.92 8.22
N ASP A 90 20.42 2.93 8.98
CA ASP A 90 21.83 3.32 9.12
C ASP A 90 22.66 2.15 9.68
N LYS A 91 22.12 1.44 10.68
CA LYS A 91 22.76 0.24 11.22
C LYS A 91 22.94 -0.83 10.13
N LEU A 92 21.88 -1.13 9.37
CA LEU A 92 21.93 -2.14 8.30
C LEU A 92 22.89 -1.72 7.18
N GLN A 93 22.92 -0.44 6.84
CA GLN A 93 23.85 0.14 5.88
C GLN A 93 25.30 -0.15 6.28
N HIS A 94 25.65 0.11 7.55
CA HIS A 94 26.99 -0.16 8.06
C HIS A 94 27.29 -1.67 8.16
N GLN A 95 26.34 -2.49 8.63
CA GLN A 95 26.54 -3.94 8.79
C GLN A 95 26.73 -4.67 7.45
N GLN A 96 26.02 -4.24 6.41
CA GLN A 96 25.99 -4.91 5.11
C GLN A 96 26.71 -4.13 4.01
N MET A 97 27.31 -2.97 4.33
CA MET A 97 28.00 -2.07 3.38
C MET A 97 27.10 -1.68 2.19
N LEU A 98 25.85 -1.33 2.47
CA LEU A 98 24.86 -1.02 1.44
C LEU A 98 25.10 0.36 0.80
N PRO A 99 24.77 0.54 -0.50
CA PRO A 99 24.80 1.84 -1.14
C PRO A 99 23.83 2.83 -0.48
N ALA A 100 24.30 4.05 -0.21
CA ALA A 100 23.50 5.09 0.46
C ALA A 100 22.21 5.42 -0.30
N THR A 101 22.25 5.44 -1.63
CA THR A 101 21.09 5.71 -2.49
C THR A 101 19.98 4.67 -2.33
N GLY A 102 20.34 3.40 -2.14
CA GLY A 102 19.37 2.32 -1.91
C GLY A 102 18.72 2.41 -0.53
N CYS A 103 19.51 2.74 0.49
CA CYS A 103 19.02 2.97 1.86
C CYS A 103 18.09 4.18 1.93
N GLU A 104 18.44 5.30 1.28
CA GLU A 104 17.60 6.49 1.18
C GLU A 104 16.26 6.16 0.49
N ALA A 105 16.29 5.55 -0.69
CA ALA A 105 15.06 5.18 -1.41
C ALA A 105 14.20 4.17 -0.64
N PHE A 106 14.81 3.27 0.15
CA PHE A 106 14.08 2.38 1.04
C PHE A 106 13.41 3.15 2.19
N TYR A 107 14.13 4.04 2.87
CA TYR A 107 13.60 4.88 3.93
C TYR A 107 12.42 5.73 3.45
N GLN A 108 12.54 6.39 2.29
CA GLN A 108 11.47 7.22 1.73
C GLN A 108 10.19 6.41 1.53
N ARG A 109 10.26 5.23 0.89
CA ARG A 109 9.08 4.36 0.68
C ARG A 109 8.47 3.85 1.99
N VAL A 110 9.28 3.61 3.03
CA VAL A 110 8.79 3.26 4.37
C VAL A 110 7.99 4.41 4.97
N MET A 111 8.52 5.64 4.90
CA MET A 111 7.86 6.82 5.44
C MET A 111 6.59 7.21 4.66
N GLU A 112 6.63 7.09 3.33
CA GLU A 112 5.46 7.27 2.46
C GLU A 112 4.36 6.26 2.81
N SER A 113 4.70 4.97 2.87
CA SER A 113 3.76 3.93 3.26
C SER A 113 3.14 4.19 4.64
N HIS A 114 3.94 4.66 5.60
CA HIS A 114 3.46 5.02 6.93
C HIS A 114 2.45 6.17 6.88
N ALA A 115 2.78 7.24 6.16
CA ALA A 115 1.90 8.38 5.96
C ALA A 115 0.60 8.01 5.24
N HIS A 116 0.66 7.22 4.17
CA HIS A 116 -0.52 6.78 3.42
C HIS A 116 -1.45 5.91 4.26
N THR A 117 -0.91 5.01 5.09
CA THR A 117 -1.73 4.24 6.05
C THR A 117 -2.45 5.17 7.03
N GLN A 118 -1.76 6.18 7.56
CA GLN A 118 -2.38 7.13 8.49
C GLN A 118 -3.51 7.93 7.82
N GLN A 119 -3.30 8.41 6.61
CA GLN A 119 -4.34 9.11 5.83
C GLN A 119 -5.57 8.22 5.58
N ALA A 120 -5.37 6.95 5.22
CA ALA A 120 -6.46 6.00 5.02
C ALA A 120 -7.23 5.74 6.33
N ILE A 121 -6.54 5.57 7.46
CA ILE A 121 -7.16 5.41 8.79
C ILE A 121 -8.00 6.64 9.16
N GLU A 122 -7.50 7.83 8.88
CA GLU A 122 -8.21 9.08 9.14
C GLU A 122 -9.43 9.27 8.25
N ALA A 123 -9.37 8.83 7.00
CA ALA A 123 -10.49 8.93 6.06
C ALA A 123 -11.60 7.89 6.32
N ARG A 124 -11.25 6.69 6.78
CA ARG A 124 -12.16 5.54 6.90
C ARG A 124 -12.87 5.46 8.26
N HIS A 125 -13.64 6.49 8.59
CA HIS A 125 -14.45 6.51 9.81
C HIS A 125 -15.50 5.37 9.88
N ASP A 126 -15.93 4.86 8.72
CA ASP A 126 -16.82 3.72 8.57
C ASP A 126 -16.20 2.38 9.00
N TRP A 127 -14.86 2.29 9.04
CA TRP A 127 -14.13 1.04 9.29
C TRP A 127 -14.53 0.38 10.62
N ASN A 128 -14.88 1.16 11.63
CA ASN A 128 -15.33 0.60 12.91
C ASN A 128 -16.69 -0.11 12.81
N GLY A 129 -17.59 0.39 11.96
CA GLY A 129 -18.91 -0.21 11.71
C GLY A 129 -18.85 -1.56 10.98
N LEU A 130 -17.74 -1.86 10.29
CA LEU A 130 -17.48 -3.17 9.67
C LEU A 130 -17.51 -4.33 10.67
N ARG A 131 -17.38 -4.05 11.99
CA ARG A 131 -17.45 -5.08 13.04
C ARG A 131 -18.88 -5.49 13.42
N GLU A 132 -19.89 -4.73 13.01
CA GLU A 132 -21.27 -4.90 13.49
C GLU A 132 -21.99 -6.09 12.85
N LYS A 133 -21.53 -6.54 11.67
CA LYS A 133 -22.15 -7.62 10.90
C LYS A 133 -21.13 -8.33 10.01
N ALA A 134 -21.53 -9.45 9.42
CA ALA A 134 -20.73 -10.14 8.43
C ALA A 134 -20.52 -9.26 7.19
N LEU A 135 -19.29 -9.26 6.66
CA LEU A 135 -18.91 -8.51 5.47
C LEU A 135 -19.33 -9.24 4.20
N ASN A 136 -19.75 -8.47 3.20
CA ASN A 136 -19.81 -8.96 1.82
C ASN A 136 -18.42 -8.91 1.15
N PHE A 137 -18.35 -9.43 -0.08
CA PHE A 137 -17.09 -9.49 -0.84
C PHE A 137 -16.44 -8.12 -1.05
N GLY A 138 -17.19 -7.12 -1.53
CA GLY A 138 -16.65 -5.78 -1.80
C GLY A 138 -16.20 -5.04 -0.54
N GLU A 139 -16.95 -5.19 0.56
CA GLU A 139 -16.57 -4.64 1.86
C GLU A 139 -15.24 -5.23 2.34
N ALA A 140 -15.05 -6.55 2.22
CA ALA A 140 -13.83 -7.22 2.65
C ALA A 140 -12.60 -6.83 1.80
N GLU A 141 -12.75 -6.75 0.48
CA GLU A 141 -11.68 -6.32 -0.45
C GLU A 141 -11.16 -4.90 -0.16
N GLN A 142 -12.01 -4.03 0.39
CA GLN A 142 -11.66 -2.64 0.73
C GLN A 142 -11.45 -2.40 2.23
N ALA A 143 -11.43 -3.44 3.06
CA ALA A 143 -11.22 -3.31 4.50
C ALA A 143 -9.74 -3.33 4.92
N LEU A 144 -8.81 -3.69 4.03
CA LEU A 144 -7.39 -3.88 4.37
C LEU A 144 -6.58 -2.56 4.32
N LEU A 145 -6.66 -1.75 5.39
CA LEU A 145 -5.93 -0.48 5.48
C LEU A 145 -4.44 -0.63 5.84
N VAL A 146 -4.05 -1.74 6.46
CA VAL A 146 -2.67 -1.97 6.93
C VAL A 146 -1.78 -2.58 5.83
N GLY A 147 -2.40 -3.27 4.86
CA GLY A 147 -1.68 -4.00 3.81
C GLY A 147 -0.97 -5.25 4.34
N HIS A 148 0.16 -5.60 3.74
CA HIS A 148 0.91 -6.80 4.12
C HIS A 148 1.59 -6.62 5.49
N ALA A 149 1.18 -7.39 6.50
CA ALA A 149 1.62 -7.27 7.90
C ALA A 149 3.12 -7.55 8.19
N PHE A 150 3.90 -7.91 7.16
CA PHE A 150 5.33 -8.26 7.22
C PHE A 150 6.06 -7.70 6.00
N HIS A 151 5.61 -6.55 5.50
CA HIS A 151 6.35 -5.78 4.51
C HIS A 151 6.72 -4.44 5.14
N PRO A 152 7.92 -3.89 4.90
CA PRO A 152 8.35 -2.63 5.51
C PRO A 152 7.62 -1.39 4.97
N ALA A 153 7.08 -1.47 3.75
CA ALA A 153 6.36 -0.39 3.09
C ALA A 153 5.09 -0.89 2.36
N PRO A 154 4.10 -1.47 3.07
CA PRO A 154 2.98 -2.18 2.45
C PRO A 154 2.00 -1.28 1.67
N LYS A 155 2.09 0.04 1.82
CA LYS A 155 1.26 1.08 1.20
C LYS A 155 2.09 2.09 0.41
N SER A 156 3.30 1.72 0.00
CA SER A 156 4.02 2.44 -1.05
C SER A 156 3.25 2.27 -2.36
N HIS A 157 2.97 3.36 -3.07
CA HIS A 157 2.13 3.35 -4.28
C HIS A 157 2.67 4.25 -5.40
N GLU A 158 3.98 4.45 -5.48
CA GLU A 158 4.60 5.11 -6.64
C GLU A 158 4.13 4.44 -7.95
N PRO A 159 3.82 5.21 -9.01
CA PRO A 159 4.02 6.66 -9.12
C PRO A 159 2.78 7.51 -8.73
N PHE A 160 1.77 6.95 -8.07
CA PHE A 160 0.53 7.66 -7.81
C PHE A 160 0.69 8.86 -6.88
N ASN A 161 0.08 9.98 -7.27
CA ASN A 161 -0.18 11.10 -6.38
C ASN A 161 -1.40 10.83 -5.48
N GLN A 162 -1.69 11.76 -4.56
CA GLN A 162 -2.79 11.62 -3.60
C GLN A 162 -4.16 11.39 -4.25
N GLN A 163 -4.52 12.13 -5.30
CA GLN A 163 -5.83 12.01 -5.94
C GLN A 163 -5.97 10.68 -6.68
N GLU A 164 -4.87 10.19 -7.25
CA GLU A 164 -4.82 8.88 -7.89
C GLU A 164 -4.92 7.77 -6.86
N ALA A 165 -4.23 7.88 -5.73
CA ALA A 165 -4.31 6.93 -4.63
C ALA A 165 -5.74 6.84 -4.06
N GLU A 166 -6.38 7.98 -3.80
CA GLU A 166 -7.77 8.05 -3.32
C GLU A 166 -8.78 7.43 -4.28
N ARG A 167 -8.53 7.55 -5.59
CA ARG A 167 -9.45 7.04 -6.62
C ARG A 167 -9.18 5.59 -6.98
N TYR A 168 -7.93 5.16 -7.01
CA TYR A 168 -7.52 3.88 -7.62
C TYR A 168 -7.04 2.83 -6.62
N LEU A 169 -6.81 3.17 -5.35
CA LEU A 169 -6.50 2.21 -4.30
C LEU A 169 -7.74 1.88 -3.45
N PRO A 170 -7.84 0.64 -2.92
CA PRO A 170 -9.02 0.21 -2.16
C PRO A 170 -9.17 0.91 -0.80
N ASP A 171 -8.10 1.51 -0.29
CA ASP A 171 -7.98 2.11 1.04
C ASP A 171 -9.10 3.12 1.36
N PHE A 172 -9.50 3.93 0.37
CA PHE A 172 -10.52 4.97 0.52
C PHE A 172 -11.93 4.51 0.11
N ALA A 173 -12.11 3.20 -0.12
CA ALA A 173 -13.34 2.60 -0.65
C ALA A 173 -13.92 3.28 -1.91
N PRO A 174 -13.09 3.64 -2.91
CA PRO A 174 -13.59 4.28 -4.12
C PRO A 174 -14.32 3.28 -5.01
N HIS A 175 -15.04 3.83 -5.99
CA HIS A 175 -15.55 3.12 -7.14
C HIS A 175 -15.50 4.03 -8.36
N PHE A 176 -15.27 3.45 -9.53
CA PHE A 176 -15.21 4.20 -10.78
C PHE A 176 -15.65 3.31 -11.95
N PRO A 177 -16.27 3.89 -13.00
CA PRO A 177 -16.49 3.16 -14.23
C PRO A 177 -15.17 2.92 -14.96
N LEU A 178 -15.12 1.84 -15.75
CA LEU A 178 -14.00 1.59 -16.67
C LEU A 178 -13.96 2.65 -17.77
N ARG A 179 -12.76 2.90 -18.31
CA ARG A 179 -12.59 3.59 -19.60
C ARG A 179 -12.74 2.54 -20.70
N TRP A 180 -13.23 2.94 -21.86
CA TRP A 180 -13.50 2.03 -22.97
C TRP A 180 -12.97 2.64 -24.26
N PHE A 181 -12.23 1.86 -25.03
CA PHE A 181 -11.89 2.20 -26.40
C PHE A 181 -12.70 1.32 -27.36
N ALA A 182 -13.14 1.86 -28.49
CA ALA A 182 -13.44 1.07 -29.67
C ALA A 182 -12.14 0.87 -30.45
N VAL A 183 -11.73 -0.38 -30.62
CA VAL A 183 -10.43 -0.75 -31.20
C VAL A 183 -10.62 -1.67 -32.38
N ASP A 184 -9.89 -1.41 -33.47
CA ASP A 184 -9.86 -2.32 -34.61
C ASP A 184 -9.32 -3.70 -34.20
N LYS A 185 -10.05 -4.77 -34.54
CA LYS A 185 -9.72 -6.14 -34.14
C LYS A 185 -8.32 -6.58 -34.58
N SER A 186 -7.75 -6.00 -35.64
CA SER A 186 -6.37 -6.31 -36.06
C SER A 186 -5.30 -5.84 -35.08
N TYR A 187 -5.66 -4.97 -34.13
CA TYR A 187 -4.81 -4.46 -33.06
C TYR A 187 -5.19 -5.02 -31.68
N LEU A 188 -6.11 -5.99 -31.62
CA LEU A 188 -6.46 -6.69 -30.39
C LEU A 188 -5.78 -8.06 -30.35
N ALA A 189 -5.00 -8.27 -29.30
CA ALA A 189 -4.39 -9.55 -28.98
C ALA A 189 -4.92 -10.05 -27.64
N GLY A 190 -5.36 -11.30 -27.60
CA GLY A 190 -5.88 -11.92 -26.40
C GLY A 190 -6.46 -13.31 -26.67
N GLU A 191 -6.82 -13.99 -25.61
CA GLU A 191 -7.39 -15.33 -25.66
C GLU A 191 -8.53 -15.45 -24.64
N SER A 192 -9.42 -16.41 -24.86
CA SER A 192 -10.56 -16.65 -23.98
C SER A 192 -10.99 -18.12 -24.07
N LEU A 193 -11.40 -18.65 -22.91
CA LEU A 193 -12.04 -19.96 -22.81
C LEU A 193 -13.56 -19.85 -22.94
N HIS A 194 -14.19 -20.92 -23.45
CA HIS A 194 -15.65 -21.10 -23.65
C HIS A 194 -16.32 -20.16 -24.66
N LEU A 195 -15.94 -18.88 -24.64
CA LEU A 195 -16.25 -17.87 -25.64
C LEU A 195 -14.95 -17.53 -26.37
N ASN A 196 -15.00 -17.18 -27.65
CA ASN A 196 -13.85 -16.55 -28.28
C ASN A 196 -13.64 -15.11 -27.76
N LEU A 197 -12.52 -14.46 -28.10
CA LEU A 197 -12.19 -13.12 -27.61
C LEU A 197 -13.28 -12.09 -27.94
N GLN A 198 -13.78 -12.08 -29.19
CA GLN A 198 -14.84 -11.18 -29.62
C GLN A 198 -16.08 -11.32 -28.75
N GLN A 199 -16.57 -12.56 -28.59
CA GLN A 199 -17.75 -12.88 -27.78
C GLN A 199 -17.57 -12.46 -26.32
N ARG A 200 -16.37 -12.64 -25.76
CA ARG A 200 -16.10 -12.23 -24.39
C ARG A 200 -16.14 -10.71 -24.23
N LEU A 201 -15.47 -9.96 -25.11
CA LEU A 201 -15.48 -8.50 -25.08
C LEU A 201 -16.88 -7.93 -25.32
N THR A 202 -17.63 -8.48 -26.28
CA THR A 202 -19.02 -8.10 -26.54
C THR A 202 -19.91 -8.33 -25.33
N ARG A 203 -19.85 -9.51 -24.69
CA ARG A 203 -20.64 -9.80 -23.48
C ARG A 203 -20.26 -8.86 -22.34
N PHE A 204 -18.97 -8.69 -22.09
CA PHE A 204 -18.48 -7.84 -21.01
C PHE A 204 -18.92 -6.38 -21.19
N ALA A 205 -18.85 -5.84 -22.41
CA ALA A 205 -19.34 -4.51 -22.71
C ALA A 205 -20.87 -4.40 -22.58
N ALA A 206 -21.63 -5.40 -23.03
CA ALA A 206 -23.09 -5.39 -22.92
C ALA A 206 -23.58 -5.38 -21.47
N GLU A 207 -22.89 -6.10 -20.57
CA GLU A 207 -23.24 -6.19 -19.15
C GLU A 207 -22.81 -4.95 -18.35
N ASN A 208 -21.73 -4.27 -18.75
CA ASN A 208 -21.10 -3.20 -17.95
C ASN A 208 -21.21 -1.79 -18.56
N ALA A 209 -21.38 -1.67 -19.87
CA ALA A 209 -21.50 -0.40 -20.59
C ALA A 209 -22.41 -0.51 -21.82
N PRO A 210 -23.69 -0.95 -21.66
CA PRO A 210 -24.61 -1.19 -22.77
C PRO A 210 -24.84 0.04 -23.66
N GLN A 211 -24.70 1.25 -23.11
CA GLN A 211 -24.80 2.51 -23.84
C GLN A 211 -23.71 2.69 -24.91
N LEU A 212 -22.59 1.94 -24.84
CA LEU A 212 -21.50 2.00 -25.80
C LEU A 212 -21.64 0.99 -26.94
N LEU A 213 -22.67 0.13 -26.91
CA LEU A 213 -22.84 -0.92 -27.92
C LEU A 213 -23.05 -0.38 -29.35
N SER A 214 -23.42 0.89 -29.52
CA SER A 214 -23.48 1.53 -30.83
C SER A 214 -22.11 1.66 -31.52
N GLU A 215 -21.02 1.60 -30.75
CA GLU A 215 -19.64 1.65 -31.26
C GLU A 215 -19.11 0.24 -31.62
N LEU A 216 -19.83 -0.82 -31.25
CA LEU A 216 -19.45 -2.19 -31.56
C LEU A 216 -19.81 -2.55 -33.01
N SER A 217 -18.84 -3.09 -33.75
CA SER A 217 -19.05 -3.64 -35.10
C SER A 217 -18.21 -4.89 -35.34
N ASP A 218 -18.30 -5.48 -36.54
CA ASP A 218 -17.51 -6.65 -36.92
C ASP A 218 -15.99 -6.42 -36.89
N ASN A 219 -15.56 -5.16 -37.04
CA ASN A 219 -14.15 -4.78 -37.08
C ASN A 219 -13.72 -3.91 -35.89
N GLN A 220 -14.64 -3.20 -35.24
CA GLN A 220 -14.36 -2.36 -34.06
C GLN A 220 -14.95 -3.01 -32.81
N TRP A 221 -14.10 -3.44 -31.88
CA TRP A 221 -14.51 -4.11 -30.66
C TRP A 221 -14.28 -3.20 -29.45
N LEU A 222 -15.18 -3.27 -28.47
CA LEU A 222 -15.07 -2.52 -27.22
C LEU A 222 -14.03 -3.17 -26.30
N PHE A 223 -12.97 -2.42 -25.99
CA PHE A 223 -11.86 -2.84 -25.16
C PHE A 223 -11.87 -2.06 -23.84
N PRO A 224 -12.02 -2.72 -22.67
CA PRO A 224 -12.04 -2.06 -21.37
C PRO A 224 -10.63 -1.76 -20.87
N LEU A 225 -10.47 -0.63 -20.18
CA LEU A 225 -9.22 -0.22 -19.56
C LEU A 225 -9.45 0.33 -18.15
N HIS A 226 -8.44 0.18 -17.30
CA HIS A 226 -8.34 0.95 -16.07
C HIS A 226 -8.19 2.45 -16.42
N PRO A 227 -8.94 3.38 -15.80
CA PRO A 227 -8.93 4.79 -16.19
C PRO A 227 -7.54 5.43 -16.14
N TRP A 228 -6.75 5.14 -15.10
CA TRP A 228 -5.36 5.62 -15.02
C TRP A 228 -4.49 5.11 -16.18
N GLN A 229 -4.62 3.82 -16.50
CA GLN A 229 -3.84 3.21 -17.58
C GLN A 229 -4.26 3.76 -18.94
N ALA A 230 -5.56 4.00 -19.15
CA ALA A 230 -6.04 4.60 -20.39
C ALA A 230 -5.46 6.00 -20.62
N GLY A 231 -5.44 6.84 -19.58
CA GLY A 231 -4.78 8.15 -19.64
C GLY A 231 -3.31 8.03 -20.03
N TYR A 232 -2.55 7.20 -19.32
CA TYR A 232 -1.15 6.95 -19.62
C TYR A 232 -0.91 6.42 -21.05
N LEU A 233 -1.74 5.48 -21.51
CA LEU A 233 -1.60 4.87 -22.83
C LEU A 233 -1.87 5.88 -23.96
N LEU A 234 -2.85 6.76 -23.80
CA LEU A 234 -3.18 7.81 -24.77
C LEU A 234 -2.06 8.87 -24.91
N GLU A 235 -1.21 9.02 -23.91
CA GLU A 235 -0.02 9.87 -23.98
C GLU A 235 1.13 9.25 -24.79
N GLN A 236 1.07 7.95 -25.09
CA GLN A 236 2.14 7.26 -25.81
C GLN A 236 2.03 7.47 -27.32
N ASP A 237 3.16 7.75 -27.97
CA ASP A 237 3.25 7.97 -29.42
C ASP A 237 2.61 6.86 -30.25
N TRP A 238 2.84 5.60 -29.86
CA TRP A 238 2.29 4.45 -30.58
C TRP A 238 0.76 4.37 -30.49
N CYS A 239 0.16 4.81 -29.38
CA CYS A 239 -1.29 4.81 -29.21
C CYS A 239 -1.91 5.97 -30.00
N GLN A 240 -1.29 7.16 -29.93
CA GLN A 240 -1.71 8.33 -30.71
C GLN A 240 -1.69 8.06 -32.22
N GLN A 241 -0.72 7.28 -32.71
CA GLN A 241 -0.69 6.85 -34.11
C GLN A 241 -1.88 5.96 -34.48
N LEU A 242 -2.39 5.12 -33.57
CA LEU A 242 -3.59 4.32 -33.80
C LEU A 242 -4.84 5.20 -33.80
N VAL A 243 -4.92 6.16 -32.87
CA VAL A 243 -6.00 7.15 -32.79
C VAL A 243 -6.05 7.99 -34.07
N ALA A 244 -4.91 8.51 -34.54
CA ALA A 244 -4.81 9.30 -35.76
C ALA A 244 -5.22 8.51 -37.03
N LYS A 245 -5.04 7.19 -37.02
CA LYS A 245 -5.48 6.27 -38.08
C LYS A 245 -6.95 5.84 -37.94
N GLY A 246 -7.66 6.26 -36.88
CA GLY A 246 -9.02 5.82 -36.59
C GLY A 246 -9.13 4.35 -36.18
N LEU A 247 -8.01 3.73 -35.76
CA LEU A 247 -7.94 2.34 -35.32
C LEU A 247 -8.26 2.19 -33.83
N VAL A 248 -8.19 3.30 -33.08
CA VAL A 248 -8.61 3.42 -31.69
C VAL A 248 -9.47 4.67 -31.60
N LYS A 249 -10.64 4.54 -30.99
CA LYS A 249 -11.51 5.65 -30.59
C LYS A 249 -11.77 5.54 -29.10
N ASP A 250 -11.41 6.59 -28.38
CA ASP A 250 -11.66 6.77 -26.93
C ASP A 250 -13.03 7.40 -26.63
#